data_AF-A0A8T4GHK0-F1
#
_entry.id   AF-A0A8T4GHK0-F1
#
_cell.length_a   1.000
_cell.length_b   1.000
_cell.length_c   1.000
_cell.angle_alpha   90.00
_cell.angle_beta   90.00
_cell.angle_gamma   90.00
#
_symmetry.space_group_name_H-M   'P 1'
#
loop_
_entity.id
_entity.type
_entity.pdbx_description
1 polymer ?
#
loop_
_entity_poly.entity_id
_entity_poly.type
_entity_poly.pdbx_seq_one_letter_code
_entity_poly.pdbx_strand_id
1 'polypeptide(L)'
;MKRRSVLALAGSVTAVSFSGCSSTQEEPNDQTADRSDDDGDDDEPDVEDGDTSESNTSSSDCDEVEYEEEDGYILISNITQLQCIGDADDAPLDGDYKLTQNIDASETEQWNDGAGFDPIGECDLLEGECQGEIFTGRFDGNGYEIVGLYIDRTDEIGLFSSVDSRDLMPAASNIKNVTLVDVNVSGESRVGGLVGVSDAGRITNASVTGVINGNESVGGLVGFNNTDAEVVDSDAEVDVTGESLVGGLVGWNTDDTTFDGQIEGSSATGRVEGDERVGGLVGNNGGDIENSHTEVDVTGNERVGGLVGDNTFGRTTGSHSRNEVSGEEQVGGLVGFSREGDVFDSYAAGDVTGDERVGGLVGENRGRVEESYAEGTVTGDDAVGGLAGRNGVVRVSDDGEIRDSYATGMVTGNEDAGGLVGDNGSEGEITTSYATGNVTSDGFGAGGLVGTNSSGSSSGNILQSYAMGDVVGDAHVGGLVGFNGDGTVSETYATGGVTAGDFVGGLIGDNIDGSITASYWDTASSGLDESAGGEGLATSEMQGPEAESNMDGFDFENVWNTTPAYPEFD
;
A
#
# COMPACT_ATOMS: atom_id res chain seq x y z
N MET A 1 -33.47 34.31 12.46
CA MET A 1 -33.29 35.71 12.03
C MET A 1 -32.17 36.35 12.85
N LYS A 2 -30.92 36.25 12.39
CA LYS A 2 -29.78 37.14 12.67
C LYS A 2 -28.60 36.63 11.83
N ARG A 3 -28.33 37.33 10.73
CA ARG A 3 -27.18 37.14 9.85
C ARG A 3 -25.93 37.64 10.57
N ARG A 4 -24.84 36.86 10.57
CA ARG A 4 -23.48 37.37 10.81
C ARG A 4 -22.70 37.23 9.52
N SER A 5 -22.30 38.37 8.98
CA SER A 5 -21.42 38.52 7.83
C SER A 5 -20.00 38.12 8.23
N VAL A 6 -19.37 37.25 7.43
CA VAL A 6 -17.92 37.03 7.48
C VAL A 6 -17.30 37.81 6.32
N LEU A 7 -16.28 38.59 6.68
CA LEU A 7 -15.55 39.52 5.85
C LEU A 7 -14.32 38.78 5.33
N ALA A 8 -14.19 38.63 4.01
CA ALA A 8 -13.01 38.05 3.37
C ALA A 8 -11.80 39.00 3.52
N LEU A 9 -10.68 38.49 4.03
CA LEU A 9 -9.37 39.11 3.90
C LEU A 9 -8.58 38.30 2.85
N ALA A 10 -8.31 38.94 1.71
CA ALA A 10 -7.37 38.46 0.71
C ALA A 10 -5.94 38.71 1.23
N GLY A 11 -5.16 37.64 1.43
CA GLY A 11 -3.73 37.67 1.68
C GLY A 11 -2.97 37.44 0.38
N SER A 12 -2.08 38.37 0.04
CA SER A 12 -1.25 38.34 -1.16
C SER A 12 -0.15 37.28 -1.09
N VAL A 13 -0.12 36.37 -2.05
CA VAL A 13 1.01 35.46 -2.29
C VAL A 13 2.18 36.28 -2.86
N THR A 14 3.31 36.25 -2.17
CA THR A 14 4.56 36.87 -2.61
C THR A 14 5.43 35.76 -3.17
N ALA A 15 5.63 35.76 -4.48
CA ALA A 15 6.51 34.80 -5.16
C ALA A 15 7.96 34.97 -4.66
N VAL A 16 8.55 33.88 -4.18
CA VAL A 16 9.97 33.78 -3.86
C VAL A 16 10.68 33.21 -5.09
N SER A 17 11.52 34.04 -5.71
CA SER A 17 12.38 33.66 -6.82
C SER A 17 13.64 32.95 -6.32
N PHE A 18 13.86 31.70 -6.74
CA PHE A 18 15.14 31.03 -6.57
C PHE A 18 16.11 31.41 -7.69
N SER A 19 17.24 31.99 -7.28
CA SER A 19 18.35 32.42 -8.13
C SER A 19 19.42 31.33 -8.17
N GLY A 20 19.65 30.84 -9.40
CA GLY A 20 20.87 30.27 -9.99
C GLY A 20 22.04 29.78 -9.12
N CYS A 21 22.45 28.54 -9.40
CA CYS A 21 23.85 28.17 -9.45
C CYS A 21 24.13 27.43 -10.77
N SER A 22 24.83 28.12 -11.68
CA SER A 22 25.48 27.54 -12.85
C SER A 22 26.98 27.51 -12.56
N SER A 23 27.58 26.32 -12.63
CA SER A 23 29.04 26.15 -12.67
C SER A 23 29.48 25.80 -14.09
N THR A 24 30.31 26.71 -14.60
CA THR A 24 31.19 26.70 -15.78
C THR A 24 31.97 25.40 -16.04
N GLN A 25 32.14 25.04 -17.32
CA GLN A 25 33.42 24.96 -18.09
C GLN A 25 33.05 24.86 -19.60
N GLU A 26 33.28 25.84 -20.49
CA GLU A 26 34.54 26.14 -21.24
C GLU A 26 35.23 24.86 -21.77
N GLU A 27 35.50 24.60 -23.05
CA GLU A 27 35.71 25.37 -24.31
C GLU A 27 35.95 24.32 -25.46
N PRO A 28 36.29 24.64 -26.74
CA PRO A 28 35.81 25.71 -27.63
C PRO A 28 35.59 25.28 -29.13
N ASN A 29 34.79 26.08 -29.83
CA ASN A 29 34.97 26.64 -31.20
C ASN A 29 35.49 25.83 -32.43
N ASP A 30 34.63 25.84 -33.45
CA ASP A 30 34.75 26.68 -34.67
C ASP A 30 35.08 26.01 -36.03
N GLN A 31 34.40 26.58 -37.04
CA GLN A 31 34.66 26.63 -38.49
C GLN A 31 33.88 25.73 -39.45
N THR A 32 32.71 26.26 -39.79
CA THR A 32 32.18 26.52 -41.14
C THR A 32 33.09 26.30 -42.36
N ALA A 33 32.53 25.65 -43.40
CA ALA A 33 32.55 26.03 -44.83
C ALA A 33 31.82 24.93 -45.63
N ASP A 34 30.63 25.17 -46.18
CA ASP A 34 30.36 25.80 -47.48
C ASP A 34 30.91 25.03 -48.70
N ARG A 35 29.98 24.48 -49.51
CA ARG A 35 29.94 24.27 -50.98
C ARG A 35 29.30 22.92 -51.32
N SER A 36 28.06 22.87 -51.82
CA SER A 36 27.54 23.25 -53.15
C SER A 36 27.31 22.00 -54.01
N ASP A 37 26.05 21.79 -54.37
CA ASP A 37 25.49 21.26 -55.62
C ASP A 37 26.15 20.04 -56.27
N ASP A 38 25.40 18.93 -56.37
CA ASP A 38 25.31 18.19 -57.63
C ASP A 38 23.96 17.45 -57.74
N ASP A 39 23.21 17.82 -58.76
CA ASP A 39 21.97 17.18 -59.22
C ASP A 39 22.30 15.84 -59.89
N GLY A 40 21.45 14.83 -59.71
CA GLY A 40 21.60 13.55 -60.37
C GLY A 40 20.31 12.73 -60.34
N ASP A 41 19.32 13.18 -61.10
CA ASP A 41 18.21 12.36 -61.59
C ASP A 41 18.77 11.20 -62.42
N ASP A 42 18.38 9.96 -62.09
CA ASP A 42 18.38 8.84 -63.03
C ASP A 42 17.15 7.96 -62.75
N ASP A 43 16.23 8.03 -63.70
CA ASP A 43 14.98 7.29 -63.81
C ASP A 43 15.17 5.80 -64.19
N GLU A 44 14.20 5.00 -63.71
CA GLU A 44 13.65 3.73 -64.23
C GLU A 44 14.39 2.38 -64.00
N PRO A 45 13.66 1.23 -63.96
CA PRO A 45 12.20 1.04 -64.06
C PRO A 45 11.55 0.16 -62.96
N ASP A 46 10.23 0.29 -62.86
CA ASP A 46 9.30 -0.56 -62.12
C ASP A 46 9.40 -2.05 -62.52
N VAL A 47 9.54 -2.91 -61.51
CA VAL A 47 9.27 -4.34 -61.62
C VAL A 47 8.04 -4.63 -60.76
N GLU A 48 6.94 -4.97 -61.43
CA GLU A 48 5.77 -5.60 -60.83
C GLU A 48 6.19 -6.94 -60.20
N ASP A 49 6.37 -6.96 -58.87
CA ASP A 49 6.21 -8.17 -58.09
C ASP A 49 4.81 -8.14 -57.47
N GLY A 50 3.94 -8.99 -58.01
CA GLY A 50 2.68 -9.32 -57.36
C GLY A 50 2.98 -10.11 -56.11
N ASP A 51 2.73 -9.49 -54.96
CA ASP A 51 2.68 -10.16 -53.68
C ASP A 51 1.22 -10.32 -53.23
N THR A 52 0.80 -11.58 -53.15
CA THR A 52 -0.46 -12.00 -52.55
C THR A 52 -0.15 -12.47 -51.13
N SER A 53 -0.11 -11.52 -50.20
CA SER A 53 -0.49 -11.70 -48.79
C SER A 53 -0.46 -10.33 -48.12
N GLU A 54 -1.58 -9.63 -48.11
CA GLU A 54 -1.81 -8.59 -47.12
C GLU A 54 -1.89 -9.30 -45.77
N SER A 55 -0.76 -9.39 -45.06
CA SER A 55 -0.79 -9.40 -43.61
C SER A 55 -1.40 -8.07 -43.20
N ASN A 56 -2.59 -8.11 -42.64
CA ASN A 56 -3.31 -6.93 -42.18
C ASN A 56 -2.55 -6.36 -40.97
N THR A 57 -1.61 -5.44 -41.20
CA THR A 57 -0.72 -4.81 -40.21
C THR A 57 -1.08 -3.35 -39.93
N SER A 58 -2.28 -2.91 -40.34
CA SER A 58 -2.76 -1.54 -40.11
C SER A 58 -3.85 -1.57 -39.04
N SER A 59 -3.67 -0.77 -38.00
CA SER A 59 -4.79 -0.26 -37.19
C SER A 59 -5.91 0.20 -38.13
N SER A 60 -7.14 -0.16 -37.79
CA SER A 60 -8.32 0.10 -38.61
C SER A 60 -8.45 1.59 -38.93
N ASP A 61 -8.68 1.91 -40.20
CA ASP A 61 -9.07 3.26 -40.63
C ASP A 61 -10.42 3.61 -39.98
N CYS A 62 -10.41 4.54 -39.03
CA CYS A 62 -11.60 4.95 -38.28
C CYS A 62 -12.60 5.75 -39.13
N ASP A 63 -12.20 6.22 -40.32
CA ASP A 63 -13.05 6.99 -41.23
C ASP A 63 -14.23 6.15 -41.80
N GLU A 64 -14.12 4.82 -41.80
CA GLU A 64 -15.15 3.91 -42.33
C GLU A 64 -15.94 3.15 -41.25
N VAL A 65 -15.68 3.41 -39.96
CA VAL A 65 -16.37 2.73 -38.86
C VAL A 65 -17.72 3.40 -38.62
N GLU A 66 -18.79 2.59 -38.57
CA GLU A 66 -20.14 3.05 -38.26
C GLU A 66 -20.58 2.53 -36.89
N TYR A 67 -21.32 3.38 -36.17
CA TYR A 67 -21.90 3.02 -34.88
C TYR A 67 -23.44 3.02 -34.95
N GLU A 68 -24.04 2.10 -34.20
CA GLU A 68 -25.48 2.11 -33.94
C GLU A 68 -25.74 2.82 -32.61
N GLU A 69 -26.85 3.55 -32.52
CA GLU A 69 -27.31 4.15 -31.26
C GLU A 69 -28.60 3.48 -30.77
N GLU A 70 -28.63 3.08 -29.50
CA GLU A 70 -29.85 2.59 -28.83
C GLU A 70 -29.96 3.17 -27.42
N ASP A 71 -31.15 3.67 -27.06
CA ASP A 71 -31.44 4.22 -25.73
C ASP A 71 -30.46 5.31 -25.23
N GLY A 72 -29.84 6.04 -26.16
CA GLY A 72 -28.86 7.09 -25.88
C GLY A 72 -27.44 6.59 -25.67
N TYR A 73 -27.15 5.33 -26.01
CA TYR A 73 -25.82 4.75 -26.04
C TYR A 73 -25.36 4.50 -27.47
N ILE A 74 -24.09 4.79 -27.73
CA ILE A 74 -23.30 4.34 -28.86
C ILE A 74 -22.91 2.88 -28.60
N LEU A 75 -23.31 1.98 -29.49
CA LEU A 75 -23.17 0.54 -29.30
C LEU A 75 -21.83 0.04 -29.83
N ILE A 76 -21.10 -0.66 -28.97
CA ILE A 76 -19.83 -1.31 -29.33
C ILE A 76 -20.08 -2.81 -29.48
N SER A 77 -19.69 -3.36 -30.62
CA SER A 77 -19.93 -4.76 -30.98
C SER A 77 -18.66 -5.50 -31.43
N ASN A 78 -17.55 -4.80 -31.65
CA ASN A 78 -16.28 -5.40 -32.06
C ASN A 78 -15.09 -4.53 -31.63
N ILE A 79 -13.88 -5.09 -31.74
CA ILE A 79 -12.65 -4.44 -31.27
C ILE A 79 -12.27 -3.20 -32.08
N THR A 80 -12.57 -3.16 -33.38
CA THR A 80 -12.37 -1.98 -34.23
C THR A 80 -13.20 -0.78 -33.77
N GLN A 81 -14.50 -1.00 -33.49
CA GLN A 81 -15.37 0.03 -32.92
C GLN A 81 -14.87 0.52 -31.56
N LEU A 82 -14.27 -0.37 -30.77
CA LEU A 82 -13.71 -0.01 -29.47
C LEU A 82 -12.47 0.87 -29.61
N GLN A 83 -11.54 0.55 -30.53
CA GLN A 83 -10.33 1.36 -30.74
C GLN A 83 -10.65 2.75 -31.31
N CYS A 84 -11.65 2.86 -32.18
CA CYS A 84 -11.98 4.12 -32.83
C CYS A 84 -12.77 5.12 -31.96
N ILE A 85 -12.94 4.86 -30.66
CA ILE A 85 -13.51 5.84 -29.73
C ILE A 85 -12.54 7.01 -29.58
N GLY A 86 -12.98 8.21 -29.95
CA GLY A 86 -12.22 9.45 -29.98
C GLY A 86 -11.73 9.84 -31.37
N ASP A 87 -11.43 8.85 -32.22
CA ASP A 87 -10.93 9.06 -33.58
C ASP A 87 -12.05 9.12 -34.64
N ALA A 88 -13.15 8.40 -34.44
CA ALA A 88 -14.30 8.43 -35.36
C ALA A 88 -15.24 9.62 -35.06
N ASP A 89 -15.72 10.27 -36.12
CA ASP A 89 -16.60 11.45 -36.06
C ASP A 89 -17.90 11.22 -35.24
N ASP A 90 -18.41 9.99 -35.20
CA ASP A 90 -19.63 9.58 -34.49
C ASP A 90 -19.37 8.82 -33.17
N ALA A 91 -18.11 8.74 -32.73
CA ALA A 91 -17.72 8.15 -31.44
C ALA A 91 -16.79 9.10 -30.64
N PRO A 92 -17.30 10.23 -30.11
CA PRO A 92 -16.48 11.19 -29.36
C PRO A 92 -16.11 10.72 -27.95
N LEU A 93 -15.00 11.23 -27.39
CA LEU A 93 -14.51 10.87 -26.05
C LEU A 93 -15.44 11.25 -24.89
N ASP A 94 -16.43 12.11 -25.11
CA ASP A 94 -17.48 12.49 -24.15
C ASP A 94 -18.81 11.71 -24.37
N GLY A 95 -18.78 10.69 -25.22
CA GLY A 95 -19.94 9.87 -25.59
C GLY A 95 -20.35 8.82 -24.53
N ASP A 96 -21.56 8.29 -24.70
CA ASP A 96 -22.10 7.21 -23.85
C ASP A 96 -22.02 5.87 -24.58
N TYR A 97 -21.21 4.95 -24.08
CA TYR A 97 -20.91 3.68 -24.73
C TYR A 97 -21.46 2.47 -23.98
N LYS A 98 -21.88 1.47 -24.73
CA LYS A 98 -22.28 0.17 -24.17
C LYS A 98 -21.87 -1.01 -25.04
N LEU A 99 -21.31 -2.04 -24.41
CA LEU A 99 -21.06 -3.31 -25.10
C LEU A 99 -22.37 -4.05 -25.42
N THR A 100 -22.43 -4.65 -26.60
CA THR A 100 -23.58 -5.43 -27.08
C THR A 100 -23.32 -6.93 -27.16
N GLN A 101 -22.06 -7.34 -27.10
CA GLN A 101 -21.60 -8.73 -27.10
C GLN A 101 -20.17 -8.81 -26.55
N ASN A 102 -19.70 -10.03 -26.28
CA ASN A 102 -18.28 -10.25 -26.00
C ASN A 102 -17.41 -9.84 -27.20
N ILE A 103 -16.25 -9.27 -26.92
CA ILE A 103 -15.27 -8.85 -27.93
C ILE A 103 -14.04 -9.75 -27.82
N ASP A 104 -13.65 -10.35 -28.93
CA ASP A 104 -12.34 -11.01 -29.07
C ASP A 104 -11.33 -9.96 -29.55
N ALA A 105 -10.39 -9.61 -28.68
CA ALA A 105 -9.34 -8.62 -28.91
C ALA A 105 -7.99 -9.26 -29.25
N SER A 106 -7.91 -10.59 -29.43
CA SER A 106 -6.65 -11.29 -29.66
C SER A 106 -5.89 -10.85 -30.92
N GLU A 107 -6.58 -10.26 -31.90
CA GLU A 107 -5.92 -9.71 -33.09
C GLU A 107 -5.09 -8.45 -32.80
N THR A 108 -5.33 -7.78 -31.67
CA THR A 108 -4.60 -6.55 -31.28
C THR A 108 -3.10 -6.78 -31.15
N GLU A 109 -2.64 -8.00 -30.84
CA GLU A 109 -1.21 -8.36 -30.79
C GLU A 109 -0.44 -8.02 -32.08
N GLN A 110 -1.13 -7.99 -33.23
CA GLN A 110 -0.52 -7.69 -34.54
C GLN A 110 -0.75 -6.25 -35.00
N TRP A 111 -1.46 -5.44 -34.21
CA TRP A 111 -1.78 -4.06 -34.56
C TRP A 111 -0.62 -3.13 -34.25
N ASN A 112 -0.60 -1.98 -34.93
CA ASN A 112 0.32 -0.88 -34.66
C ASN A 112 1.80 -1.30 -34.63
N ASP A 113 2.24 -2.01 -35.69
CA ASP A 113 3.60 -2.55 -35.80
C ASP A 113 4.01 -3.49 -34.64
N GLY A 114 3.02 -4.13 -34.00
CA GLY A 114 3.20 -5.02 -32.86
C GLY A 114 3.09 -4.34 -31.49
N ALA A 115 2.79 -3.03 -31.45
CA ALA A 115 2.57 -2.28 -30.21
C ALA A 115 1.21 -2.56 -29.55
N GLY A 116 0.33 -3.31 -30.22
CA GLY A 116 -0.96 -3.66 -29.66
C GLY A 116 -2.08 -2.67 -29.95
N PHE A 117 -3.17 -2.81 -29.20
CA PHE A 117 -4.28 -1.85 -29.17
C PHE A 117 -3.77 -0.44 -28.86
N ASP A 118 -4.37 0.58 -29.47
CA ASP A 118 -4.11 1.98 -29.16
C ASP A 118 -5.07 2.45 -28.05
N PRO A 119 -4.58 2.79 -26.84
CA PRO A 119 -5.43 3.15 -25.71
C PRO A 119 -6.45 4.25 -26.04
N ILE A 120 -7.65 4.16 -25.46
CA ILE A 120 -8.70 5.16 -25.65
C ILE A 120 -8.34 6.43 -24.88
N GLY A 121 -8.33 7.56 -25.60
CA GLY A 121 -7.91 8.86 -25.09
C GLY A 121 -6.39 8.99 -24.93
N GLU A 122 -5.96 10.19 -24.62
CA GLU A 122 -4.54 10.54 -24.47
C GLU A 122 -4.35 11.41 -23.21
N CYS A 123 -3.26 11.17 -22.49
CA CYS A 123 -2.84 12.01 -21.37
C CYS A 123 -1.34 12.25 -21.41
N ASP A 124 -0.93 13.51 -21.59
CA ASP A 124 0.44 13.99 -21.35
C ASP A 124 0.47 14.68 -19.97
N LEU A 125 1.06 14.02 -18.97
CA LEU A 125 1.09 14.56 -17.60
C LEU A 125 2.07 15.72 -17.49
N LEU A 126 1.53 16.94 -17.37
CA LEU A 126 2.28 18.17 -17.16
C LEU A 126 1.87 18.80 -15.83
N GLU A 127 2.85 18.97 -14.92
CA GLU A 127 2.65 19.55 -13.58
C GLU A 127 1.65 18.79 -12.67
N GLY A 128 1.41 17.50 -12.94
CA GLY A 128 0.52 16.64 -12.14
C GLY A 128 -0.94 16.61 -12.63
N GLU A 129 -1.22 17.20 -13.79
CA GLU A 129 -2.54 17.18 -14.43
C GLU A 129 -2.42 16.59 -15.84
N CYS A 130 -3.38 15.75 -16.25
CA CYS A 130 -3.43 15.23 -17.62
C CYS A 130 -3.71 16.36 -18.60
N GLN A 131 -2.83 16.57 -19.58
CA GLN A 131 -3.06 17.45 -20.73
C GLN A 131 -3.25 16.55 -21.96
N GLY A 132 -4.45 16.49 -22.52
CA GLY A 132 -4.71 15.62 -23.67
C GLY A 132 -6.19 15.49 -24.02
N GLU A 133 -6.48 14.60 -24.95
CA GLU A 133 -7.84 14.21 -25.31
C GLU A 133 -8.31 13.11 -24.36
N ILE A 134 -8.79 13.52 -23.18
CA ILE A 134 -9.16 12.60 -22.09
C ILE A 134 -10.55 12.01 -22.33
N PHE A 135 -10.74 10.73 -22.00
CA PHE A 135 -12.06 10.13 -21.99
C PHE A 135 -12.90 10.69 -20.83
N THR A 136 -13.97 11.41 -21.19
CA THR A 136 -14.91 12.01 -20.22
C THR A 136 -16.31 11.44 -20.34
N GLY A 137 -16.51 10.49 -21.25
CA GLY A 137 -17.78 9.85 -21.52
C GLY A 137 -18.24 8.87 -20.44
N ARG A 138 -19.07 7.91 -20.83
CA ARG A 138 -19.48 6.80 -19.96
C ARG A 138 -19.32 5.49 -20.69
N PHE A 139 -18.76 4.48 -20.05
CA PHE A 139 -18.58 3.15 -20.63
C PHE A 139 -19.23 2.08 -19.76
N ASP A 140 -20.24 1.38 -20.30
CA ASP A 140 -20.92 0.26 -19.65
C ASP A 140 -20.59 -1.06 -20.35
N GLY A 141 -19.79 -1.91 -19.71
CA GLY A 141 -19.48 -3.24 -20.23
C GLY A 141 -20.70 -4.18 -20.29
N ASN A 142 -21.82 -3.83 -19.63
CA ASN A 142 -23.12 -4.48 -19.79
C ASN A 142 -23.12 -5.99 -19.50
N GLY A 143 -22.13 -6.48 -18.74
CA GLY A 143 -21.95 -7.91 -18.46
C GLY A 143 -21.33 -8.73 -19.60
N TYR A 144 -20.75 -8.06 -20.60
CA TYR A 144 -19.95 -8.70 -21.64
C TYR A 144 -18.45 -8.57 -21.36
N GLU A 145 -17.67 -9.46 -21.96
CA GLU A 145 -16.23 -9.57 -21.77
C GLU A 145 -15.45 -9.05 -22.98
N ILE A 146 -14.28 -8.46 -22.74
CA ILE A 146 -13.26 -8.19 -23.75
C ILE A 146 -12.11 -9.16 -23.48
N VAL A 147 -11.78 -10.03 -24.44
CA VAL A 147 -10.88 -11.17 -24.22
C VAL A 147 -9.61 -11.04 -25.07
N GLY A 148 -8.44 -11.26 -24.49
CA GLY A 148 -7.17 -11.34 -25.22
C GLY A 148 -6.62 -9.98 -25.67
N LEU A 149 -6.88 -8.91 -24.91
CA LEU A 149 -6.36 -7.57 -25.20
C LEU A 149 -4.83 -7.55 -25.04
N TYR A 150 -4.12 -7.08 -26.07
CA TYR A 150 -2.66 -6.91 -26.05
C TYR A 150 -2.29 -5.43 -26.19
N ILE A 151 -1.43 -4.93 -25.31
CA ILE A 151 -0.82 -3.59 -25.37
C ILE A 151 0.65 -3.70 -24.96
N ASP A 152 1.56 -3.18 -25.78
CA ASP A 152 3.00 -3.14 -25.49
C ASP A 152 3.59 -1.80 -25.96
N ARG A 153 3.59 -0.82 -25.05
CA ARG A 153 3.89 0.60 -25.34
C ARG A 153 4.70 1.21 -24.21
N THR A 154 5.10 2.49 -24.32
CA THR A 154 5.95 3.15 -23.31
C THR A 154 5.23 4.17 -22.42
N ASP A 155 3.95 4.45 -22.66
CA ASP A 155 3.22 5.59 -22.05
C ASP A 155 2.17 5.13 -21.02
N GLU A 156 1.23 6.00 -20.66
CA GLU A 156 0.07 5.70 -19.80
C GLU A 156 -0.82 4.63 -20.45
N ILE A 157 -0.75 3.42 -19.91
CA ILE A 157 -1.24 2.23 -20.59
C ILE A 157 -2.40 1.59 -19.84
N GLY A 158 -3.44 1.28 -20.62
CA GLY A 158 -4.61 0.48 -20.29
C GLY A 158 -5.56 0.46 -21.47
N LEU A 159 -6.73 -0.16 -21.35
CA LEU A 159 -7.79 0.01 -22.35
C LEU A 159 -8.11 1.50 -22.56
N PHE A 160 -8.12 2.26 -21.47
CA PHE A 160 -8.15 3.72 -21.46
C PHE A 160 -6.79 4.26 -21.02
N SER A 161 -6.22 5.19 -21.78
CA SER A 161 -5.01 5.90 -21.33
C SER A 161 -5.34 6.74 -20.09
N SER A 162 -6.41 7.54 -20.17
CA SER A 162 -6.84 8.39 -19.08
C SER A 162 -8.35 8.63 -19.07
N VAL A 163 -8.90 8.80 -17.86
CA VAL A 163 -10.32 9.10 -17.63
C VAL A 163 -10.50 10.27 -16.66
N ASP A 164 -11.48 11.14 -16.95
CA ASP A 164 -11.83 12.29 -16.08
C ASP A 164 -13.36 12.49 -15.99
N SER A 165 -13.86 12.99 -14.86
CA SER A 165 -15.28 13.35 -14.67
C SER A 165 -15.56 14.75 -14.07
N ARG A 166 -14.54 15.61 -13.87
CA ARG A 166 -14.64 16.93 -13.20
C ARG A 166 -15.68 17.87 -13.81
N ASP A 167 -15.93 17.78 -15.12
CA ASP A 167 -16.89 18.62 -15.82
C ASP A 167 -18.33 18.07 -15.85
N LEU A 168 -18.56 16.86 -15.33
CA LEU A 168 -19.82 16.12 -15.40
C LEU A 168 -20.51 15.90 -14.04
N MET A 169 -20.53 16.93 -13.20
CA MET A 169 -21.39 16.91 -12.01
C MET A 169 -22.86 17.25 -12.36
N PRO A 170 -23.88 16.41 -12.02
CA PRO A 170 -23.81 15.09 -11.41
C PRO A 170 -24.48 14.04 -12.33
N ALA A 171 -23.72 13.32 -13.16
CA ALA A 171 -24.33 12.19 -13.86
C ALA A 171 -23.36 11.06 -14.24
N ALA A 172 -23.32 10.07 -13.35
CA ALA A 172 -23.00 8.64 -13.56
C ALA A 172 -21.52 8.21 -13.51
N SER A 173 -21.32 6.97 -13.04
CA SER A 173 -20.05 6.24 -13.11
C SER A 173 -19.47 6.34 -14.52
N ASN A 174 -18.18 6.66 -14.59
CA ASN A 174 -17.46 6.89 -15.85
C ASN A 174 -17.20 5.53 -16.53
N ILE A 175 -16.73 4.53 -15.79
CA ILE A 175 -16.55 3.16 -16.30
C ILE A 175 -17.24 2.18 -15.36
N LYS A 176 -18.07 1.29 -15.91
CA LYS A 176 -18.73 0.27 -15.09
C LYS A 176 -18.98 -1.06 -15.80
N ASN A 177 -19.11 -2.12 -15.01
CA ASN A 177 -19.46 -3.47 -15.48
C ASN A 177 -18.52 -3.98 -16.59
N VAL A 178 -17.25 -3.58 -16.56
CA VAL A 178 -16.25 -3.96 -17.56
C VAL A 178 -15.50 -5.19 -17.07
N THR A 179 -15.39 -6.20 -17.92
CA THR A 179 -14.61 -7.40 -17.64
C THR A 179 -13.60 -7.61 -18.75
N LEU A 180 -12.31 -7.46 -18.42
CA LEU A 180 -11.19 -7.79 -19.30
C LEU A 180 -10.64 -9.17 -18.92
N VAL A 181 -10.51 -10.05 -19.92
CA VAL A 181 -10.10 -11.44 -19.70
C VAL A 181 -8.84 -11.74 -20.50
N ASP A 182 -7.86 -12.37 -19.86
CA ASP A 182 -6.61 -12.82 -20.49
C ASP A 182 -5.86 -11.66 -21.20
N VAL A 183 -5.70 -10.53 -20.50
CA VAL A 183 -4.97 -9.38 -21.03
C VAL A 183 -3.46 -9.62 -20.96
N ASN A 184 -2.71 -9.03 -21.88
CA ASN A 184 -1.26 -8.91 -21.81
C ASN A 184 -0.88 -7.45 -22.06
N VAL A 185 -0.58 -6.75 -20.97
CA VAL A 185 -0.33 -5.31 -20.98
C VAL A 185 1.10 -5.07 -20.48
N SER A 186 1.92 -4.44 -21.30
CA SER A 186 3.30 -4.07 -20.97
C SER A 186 3.52 -2.59 -21.20
N GLY A 187 4.11 -1.91 -20.22
CA GLY A 187 4.32 -0.47 -20.19
C GLY A 187 5.60 -0.03 -19.49
N GLU A 188 5.87 1.28 -19.45
CA GLU A 188 6.94 1.85 -18.62
C GLU A 188 6.36 2.46 -17.33
N SER A 189 5.43 3.41 -17.43
CA SER A 189 4.87 4.12 -16.25
C SER A 189 3.35 4.19 -16.31
N ARG A 190 2.68 4.14 -15.15
CA ARG A 190 1.22 4.29 -15.00
C ARG A 190 0.47 3.25 -15.83
N VAL A 191 0.79 2.00 -15.53
CA VAL A 191 0.26 0.85 -16.27
C VAL A 191 -0.90 0.26 -15.48
N GLY A 192 -2.09 0.24 -16.08
CA GLY A 192 -3.27 -0.44 -15.59
C GLY A 192 -3.84 -1.36 -16.66
N GLY A 193 -4.44 -2.49 -16.28
CA GLY A 193 -5.14 -3.33 -17.26
C GLY A 193 -6.32 -2.61 -17.91
N LEU A 194 -7.07 -1.82 -17.12
CA LEU A 194 -8.23 -1.07 -17.60
C LEU A 194 -7.93 0.41 -17.84
N VAL A 195 -7.26 1.07 -16.89
CA VAL A 195 -7.01 2.52 -16.95
C VAL A 195 -5.56 2.81 -16.58
N GLY A 196 -4.84 3.57 -17.41
CA GLY A 196 -3.53 4.10 -17.02
C GLY A 196 -3.67 5.12 -15.89
N VAL A 197 -4.38 6.23 -16.17
CA VAL A 197 -4.62 7.34 -15.23
C VAL A 197 -6.11 7.58 -15.00
N SER A 198 -6.55 7.58 -13.74
CA SER A 198 -7.91 7.98 -13.35
C SER A 198 -7.84 9.30 -12.59
N ASP A 199 -8.40 10.36 -13.15
CA ASP A 199 -8.32 11.72 -12.61
C ASP A 199 -9.73 12.25 -12.35
N ALA A 200 -10.22 12.16 -11.11
CA ALA A 200 -11.65 12.22 -10.79
C ALA A 200 -12.52 11.16 -11.51
N GLY A 201 -11.93 10.10 -12.06
CA GLY A 201 -12.64 9.01 -12.70
C GLY A 201 -13.38 8.12 -11.70
N ARG A 202 -14.53 7.55 -12.09
CA ARG A 202 -15.28 6.59 -11.27
C ARG A 202 -15.32 5.24 -11.96
N ILE A 203 -14.63 4.25 -11.41
CA ILE A 203 -14.53 2.88 -11.90
C ILE A 203 -15.28 1.97 -10.93
N THR A 204 -16.31 1.27 -11.43
CA THR A 204 -17.21 0.50 -10.57
C THR A 204 -17.54 -0.87 -11.15
N ASN A 205 -17.49 -1.95 -10.34
CA ASN A 205 -17.77 -3.30 -10.83
C ASN A 205 -16.94 -3.66 -12.08
N ALA A 206 -15.63 -3.43 -12.00
CA ALA A 206 -14.69 -3.73 -13.06
C ALA A 206 -13.82 -4.93 -12.67
N SER A 207 -13.45 -5.76 -13.64
CA SER A 207 -12.59 -6.93 -13.40
C SER A 207 -11.56 -7.11 -14.51
N VAL A 208 -10.32 -7.41 -14.14
CA VAL A 208 -9.22 -7.71 -15.07
C VAL A 208 -8.56 -9.03 -14.69
N THR A 209 -8.29 -9.88 -15.69
CA THR A 209 -7.42 -11.05 -15.56
C THR A 209 -6.33 -11.06 -16.62
N GLY A 210 -5.16 -11.64 -16.32
CA GLY A 210 -4.04 -11.72 -17.27
C GLY A 210 -2.69 -11.34 -16.65
N VAL A 211 -1.83 -10.72 -17.45
CA VAL A 211 -0.47 -10.30 -17.06
C VAL A 211 -0.30 -8.82 -17.31
N ILE A 212 0.18 -8.10 -16.29
CA ILE A 212 0.50 -6.67 -16.37
C ILE A 212 1.97 -6.46 -15.99
N ASN A 213 2.75 -5.90 -16.91
CA ASN A 213 4.15 -5.55 -16.68
C ASN A 213 4.33 -4.04 -16.81
N GLY A 214 5.06 -3.43 -15.89
CA GLY A 214 5.44 -2.03 -15.96
C GLY A 214 6.80 -1.78 -15.32
N ASN A 215 7.19 -0.51 -15.20
CA ASN A 215 8.33 -0.09 -14.38
C ASN A 215 7.86 0.69 -13.15
N GLU A 216 7.05 1.74 -13.33
CA GLU A 216 6.60 2.62 -12.25
C GLU A 216 5.06 2.77 -12.22
N SER A 217 4.44 2.77 -11.04
CA SER A 217 2.99 2.95 -10.87
C SER A 217 2.19 1.90 -11.64
N VAL A 218 2.39 0.64 -11.27
CA VAL A 218 1.82 -0.52 -11.97
C VAL A 218 0.67 -1.07 -11.14
N GLY A 219 -0.54 -1.07 -11.68
CA GLY A 219 -1.74 -1.63 -11.06
C GLY A 219 -2.38 -2.68 -11.95
N GLY A 220 -3.00 -3.71 -11.36
CA GLY A 220 -3.75 -4.68 -12.16
C GLY A 220 -4.93 -4.07 -12.91
N LEU A 221 -5.61 -3.11 -12.28
CA LEU A 221 -6.76 -2.40 -12.84
C LEU A 221 -6.40 -0.97 -13.24
N VAL A 222 -5.78 -0.21 -12.34
CA VAL A 222 -5.48 1.22 -12.50
C VAL A 222 -4.02 1.50 -12.20
N GLY A 223 -3.29 2.14 -13.11
CA GLY A 223 -1.90 2.54 -12.85
C GLY A 223 -1.82 3.63 -11.78
N PHE A 224 -2.56 4.72 -11.97
CA PHE A 224 -2.57 5.90 -11.10
C PHE A 224 -4.00 6.39 -10.84
N ASN A 225 -4.45 6.35 -9.59
CA ASN A 225 -5.75 6.83 -9.12
C ASN A 225 -5.57 8.17 -8.39
N ASN A 226 -5.94 9.27 -9.04
CA ASN A 226 -5.66 10.61 -8.58
C ASN A 226 -6.82 11.22 -7.76
N THR A 227 -6.71 12.50 -7.39
CA THR A 227 -7.72 13.29 -6.68
C THR A 227 -9.14 13.07 -7.21
N ASP A 228 -10.10 12.87 -6.30
CA ASP A 228 -11.51 12.58 -6.58
C ASP A 228 -11.79 11.27 -7.32
N ALA A 229 -10.77 10.46 -7.66
CA ALA A 229 -10.97 9.21 -8.38
C ALA A 229 -11.38 8.07 -7.45
N GLU A 230 -12.33 7.26 -7.90
CA GLU A 230 -12.92 6.16 -7.14
C GLU A 230 -12.75 4.83 -7.88
N VAL A 231 -12.28 3.81 -7.16
CA VAL A 231 -12.30 2.40 -7.56
C VAL A 231 -13.16 1.63 -6.56
N VAL A 232 -14.34 1.19 -7.00
CA VAL A 232 -15.35 0.59 -6.11
C VAL A 232 -15.81 -0.76 -6.62
N ASP A 233 -15.96 -1.73 -5.70
CA ASP A 233 -16.44 -3.08 -6.00
C ASP A 233 -15.72 -3.71 -7.21
N SER A 234 -14.39 -3.55 -7.30
CA SER A 234 -13.61 -3.97 -8.47
C SER A 234 -12.51 -4.96 -8.12
N ASP A 235 -12.18 -5.82 -9.07
CA ASP A 235 -11.32 -6.99 -8.84
C ASP A 235 -10.18 -7.08 -9.86
N ALA A 236 -9.00 -7.45 -9.42
CA ALA A 236 -7.88 -7.78 -10.30
C ALA A 236 -7.36 -9.20 -9.98
N GLU A 237 -7.41 -10.11 -10.95
CA GLU A 237 -6.83 -11.47 -10.86
C GLU A 237 -5.69 -11.56 -11.89
N VAL A 238 -4.58 -10.90 -11.57
CA VAL A 238 -3.46 -10.68 -12.50
C VAL A 238 -2.11 -11.00 -11.87
N ASP A 239 -1.17 -11.42 -12.70
CA ASP A 239 0.25 -11.39 -12.35
C ASP A 239 0.79 -9.98 -12.68
N VAL A 240 1.17 -9.21 -11.66
CA VAL A 240 1.72 -7.85 -11.79
C VAL A 240 3.21 -7.86 -11.50
N THR A 241 3.99 -7.29 -12.40
CA THR A 241 5.44 -7.11 -12.21
C THR A 241 5.83 -5.65 -12.49
N GLY A 242 6.59 -5.05 -11.57
CA GLY A 242 7.11 -3.68 -11.71
C GLY A 242 8.44 -3.45 -10.99
N GLU A 243 8.96 -2.21 -11.04
CA GLU A 243 10.10 -1.76 -10.22
C GLU A 243 9.60 -1.00 -8.98
N SER A 244 8.81 0.07 -9.17
CA SER A 244 8.32 0.90 -8.06
C SER A 244 6.82 1.18 -8.12
N LEU A 245 6.19 1.37 -6.95
CA LEU A 245 4.76 1.68 -6.83
C LEU A 245 3.88 0.59 -7.47
N VAL A 246 4.09 -0.65 -7.04
CA VAL A 246 3.44 -1.83 -7.63
C VAL A 246 2.28 -2.27 -6.76
N GLY A 247 1.09 -2.27 -7.32
CA GLY A 247 -0.15 -2.70 -6.66
C GLY A 247 -0.86 -3.81 -7.45
N GLY A 248 -1.44 -4.78 -6.76
CA GLY A 248 -2.27 -5.79 -7.44
C GLY A 248 -3.53 -5.19 -8.09
N LEU A 249 -4.10 -4.13 -7.51
CA LEU A 249 -5.25 -3.42 -8.06
C LEU A 249 -4.86 -2.03 -8.60
N VAL A 250 -4.21 -1.21 -7.75
CA VAL A 250 -3.87 0.18 -8.05
C VAL A 250 -2.39 0.42 -7.79
N GLY A 251 -1.62 0.96 -8.74
CA GLY A 251 -0.21 1.28 -8.51
C GLY A 251 -0.03 2.37 -7.44
N TRP A 252 -0.64 3.53 -7.68
CA TRP A 252 -0.60 4.67 -6.77
C TRP A 252 -1.97 5.33 -6.63
N ASN A 253 -2.46 5.45 -5.40
CA ASN A 253 -3.66 6.19 -5.01
C ASN A 253 -3.25 7.50 -4.31
N THR A 254 -3.71 8.67 -4.74
CA THR A 254 -3.25 9.97 -4.18
C THR A 254 -4.20 10.59 -3.15
N ASP A 255 -3.63 11.52 -2.37
CA ASP A 255 -4.33 12.51 -1.54
C ASP A 255 -4.23 13.88 -2.21
N ASP A 256 -5.35 14.61 -2.31
CA ASP A 256 -5.32 16.07 -2.23
C ASP A 256 -6.21 16.49 -1.05
N THR A 257 -5.70 17.43 -0.26
CA THR A 257 -6.26 18.11 0.93
C THR A 257 -7.73 18.53 0.91
N THR A 258 -8.43 18.36 -0.22
CA THR A 258 -9.86 18.59 -0.37
C THR A 258 -10.68 17.33 -0.67
N PHE A 259 -10.11 16.34 -1.36
CA PHE A 259 -10.75 15.09 -1.77
C PHE A 259 -9.72 13.98 -2.02
N ASP A 260 -9.85 12.88 -1.29
CA ASP A 260 -8.92 11.74 -1.34
C ASP A 260 -9.30 10.79 -2.49
N GLY A 261 -8.32 10.16 -3.15
CA GLY A 261 -8.58 9.01 -4.02
C GLY A 261 -9.13 7.86 -3.18
N GLN A 262 -10.21 7.22 -3.64
CA GLN A 262 -10.95 6.22 -2.84
C GLN A 262 -10.90 4.83 -3.49
N ILE A 263 -10.60 3.83 -2.66
CA ILE A 263 -10.70 2.42 -3.02
C ILE A 263 -11.64 1.74 -2.01
N GLU A 264 -12.79 1.26 -2.48
CA GLU A 264 -13.83 0.68 -1.62
C GLU A 264 -14.23 -0.72 -2.12
N GLY A 265 -14.35 -1.68 -1.19
CA GLY A 265 -14.95 -2.99 -1.47
C GLY A 265 -14.23 -3.78 -2.57
N SER A 266 -12.96 -3.48 -2.81
CA SER A 266 -12.21 -3.98 -3.97
C SER A 266 -11.18 -5.03 -3.57
N SER A 267 -10.75 -5.83 -4.54
CA SER A 267 -9.85 -6.95 -4.28
C SER A 267 -8.76 -7.15 -5.33
N ALA A 268 -7.67 -7.77 -4.90
CA ALA A 268 -6.63 -8.28 -5.79
C ALA A 268 -6.29 -9.73 -5.44
N THR A 269 -6.03 -10.52 -6.47
CA THR A 269 -5.59 -11.92 -6.44
C THR A 269 -4.57 -12.15 -7.56
N GLY A 270 -3.78 -13.23 -7.48
CA GLY A 270 -2.66 -13.48 -8.39
C GLY A 270 -1.31 -13.35 -7.70
N ARG A 271 -0.32 -12.72 -8.35
CA ARG A 271 1.03 -12.48 -7.82
C ARG A 271 1.45 -11.04 -8.04
N VAL A 272 2.07 -10.42 -7.05
CA VAL A 272 2.65 -9.08 -7.17
C VAL A 272 4.14 -9.15 -6.85
N GLU A 273 4.96 -8.78 -7.83
CA GLU A 273 6.42 -8.69 -7.71
C GLU A 273 6.89 -7.27 -8.02
N GLY A 274 7.70 -6.68 -7.13
CA GLY A 274 8.28 -5.36 -7.32
C GLY A 274 9.65 -5.19 -6.65
N ASP A 275 10.21 -3.98 -6.66
CA ASP A 275 11.42 -3.62 -5.91
C ASP A 275 11.07 -2.72 -4.72
N GLU A 276 10.42 -1.57 -4.96
CA GLU A 276 10.10 -0.56 -3.94
C GLU A 276 8.59 -0.23 -3.88
N ARG A 277 8.02 -0.09 -2.68
CA ARG A 277 6.60 0.24 -2.46
C ARG A 277 5.68 -0.75 -3.16
N VAL A 278 5.73 -1.98 -2.67
CA VAL A 278 5.01 -3.12 -3.26
C VAL A 278 3.85 -3.49 -2.34
N GLY A 279 2.62 -3.38 -2.84
CA GLY A 279 1.42 -3.75 -2.13
C GLY A 279 0.60 -4.77 -2.88
N GLY A 280 0.04 -5.75 -2.19
CA GLY A 280 -0.85 -6.73 -2.84
C GLY A 280 -2.13 -6.09 -3.40
N LEU A 281 -2.60 -4.96 -2.84
CA LEU A 281 -3.69 -4.17 -3.42
C LEU A 281 -3.18 -2.84 -4.00
N VAL A 282 -2.40 -2.08 -3.22
CA VAL A 282 -1.96 -0.73 -3.57
C VAL A 282 -0.47 -0.53 -3.32
N GLY A 283 0.30 -0.09 -4.31
CA GLY A 283 1.73 0.19 -4.13
C GLY A 283 1.98 1.35 -3.16
N ASN A 284 1.43 2.52 -3.49
CA ASN A 284 1.42 3.70 -2.60
C ASN A 284 0.01 4.24 -2.38
N ASN A 285 -0.33 4.50 -1.13
CA ASN A 285 -1.61 5.04 -0.73
C ASN A 285 -1.44 6.40 -0.04
N GLY A 286 -2.00 7.43 -0.67
CA GLY A 286 -2.29 8.73 -0.11
C GLY A 286 -3.74 8.88 0.34
N GLY A 287 -4.68 8.21 -0.34
CA GLY A 287 -6.11 8.38 -0.08
C GLY A 287 -6.71 7.34 0.87
N ASP A 288 -8.00 7.06 0.66
CA ASP A 288 -8.79 6.14 1.48
C ASP A 288 -8.86 4.74 0.86
N ILE A 289 -8.62 3.72 1.68
CA ILE A 289 -8.86 2.31 1.38
C ILE A 289 -9.84 1.78 2.42
N GLU A 290 -11.03 1.36 1.98
CA GLU A 290 -12.09 0.88 2.86
C GLU A 290 -12.59 -0.51 2.44
N ASN A 291 -12.78 -1.39 3.42
CA ASN A 291 -13.41 -2.70 3.24
C ASN A 291 -12.81 -3.54 2.09
N SER A 292 -11.50 -3.38 1.85
CA SER A 292 -10.81 -3.97 0.71
C SER A 292 -9.83 -5.05 1.17
N HIS A 293 -9.46 -5.95 0.26
CA HIS A 293 -8.67 -7.12 0.65
C HIS A 293 -7.80 -7.67 -0.46
N THR A 294 -6.84 -8.49 -0.07
CA THR A 294 -5.92 -9.15 -1.00
C THR A 294 -5.70 -10.61 -0.61
N GLU A 295 -5.69 -11.47 -1.63
CA GLU A 295 -5.32 -12.89 -1.56
C GLU A 295 -4.09 -13.20 -2.46
N VAL A 296 -3.17 -12.23 -2.60
CA VAL A 296 -1.92 -12.29 -3.39
C VAL A 296 -0.70 -12.54 -2.51
N ASP A 297 0.19 -13.46 -2.91
CA ASP A 297 1.56 -13.51 -2.42
C ASP A 297 2.34 -12.28 -2.94
N VAL A 298 2.98 -11.54 -2.03
CA VAL A 298 3.68 -10.29 -2.35
C VAL A 298 5.17 -10.46 -2.13
N THR A 299 5.97 -10.15 -3.16
CA THR A 299 7.44 -10.13 -3.08
C THR A 299 7.98 -8.78 -3.50
N GLY A 300 8.82 -8.17 -2.65
CA GLY A 300 9.53 -6.93 -2.95
C GLY A 300 10.86 -6.85 -2.22
N ASN A 301 11.50 -5.67 -2.22
CA ASN A 301 12.71 -5.42 -1.43
C ASN A 301 12.45 -4.37 -0.33
N GLU A 302 11.93 -3.18 -0.66
CA GLU A 302 11.71 -2.08 0.30
C GLU A 302 10.24 -1.64 0.34
N ARG A 303 9.69 -1.43 1.55
CA ARG A 303 8.27 -1.03 1.79
C ARG A 303 7.30 -2.03 1.15
N VAL A 304 7.32 -3.24 1.68
CA VAL A 304 6.52 -4.35 1.15
C VAL A 304 5.35 -4.60 2.09
N GLY A 305 4.13 -4.46 1.59
CA GLY A 305 2.92 -4.69 2.34
C GLY A 305 2.04 -5.75 1.68
N GLY A 306 1.40 -6.59 2.48
CA GLY A 306 0.41 -7.53 1.92
C GLY A 306 -0.74 -6.80 1.23
N LEU A 307 -1.21 -5.67 1.78
CA LEU A 307 -2.23 -4.81 1.17
C LEU A 307 -1.63 -3.54 0.57
N VAL A 308 -0.83 -2.80 1.33
CA VAL A 308 -0.31 -1.47 0.95
C VAL A 308 1.21 -1.42 1.12
N GLY A 309 1.97 -1.10 0.08
CA GLY A 309 3.43 -0.94 0.22
C GLY A 309 3.78 0.23 1.15
N ASP A 310 3.34 1.42 0.77
CA ASP A 310 3.60 2.68 1.50
C ASP A 310 2.29 3.46 1.68
N ASN A 311 1.88 3.67 2.93
CA ASN A 311 0.71 4.44 3.32
C ASN A 311 1.15 5.82 3.85
N THR A 312 1.08 6.84 3.01
CA THR A 312 1.55 8.20 3.30
C THR A 312 0.35 9.14 3.38
N PHE A 313 -0.05 9.58 4.57
CA PHE A 313 -1.30 10.34 4.86
C PHE A 313 -2.62 9.57 4.67
N GLY A 314 -2.58 8.45 3.94
CA GLY A 314 -3.77 7.67 3.64
C GLY A 314 -4.35 6.90 4.83
N ARG A 315 -5.63 6.52 4.69
CA ARG A 315 -6.37 5.76 5.69
C ARG A 315 -6.70 4.38 5.16
N THR A 316 -6.35 3.34 5.92
CA THR A 316 -6.71 1.95 5.64
C THR A 316 -7.68 1.49 6.72
N THR A 317 -8.94 1.22 6.34
CA THR A 317 -10.03 0.91 7.26
C THR A 317 -10.74 -0.39 6.89
N GLY A 318 -11.03 -1.27 7.86
CA GLY A 318 -11.84 -2.47 7.63
C GLY A 318 -11.20 -3.46 6.64
N SER A 319 -9.88 -3.37 6.41
CA SER A 319 -9.20 -3.99 5.27
C SER A 319 -8.21 -5.06 5.73
N HIS A 320 -7.90 -6.01 4.85
CA HIS A 320 -7.10 -7.17 5.28
C HIS A 320 -6.29 -7.88 4.21
N SER A 321 -5.24 -8.56 4.67
CA SER A 321 -4.37 -9.46 3.89
C SER A 321 -4.24 -10.83 4.58
N ARG A 322 -4.13 -11.91 3.80
CA ARG A 322 -3.99 -13.28 4.34
C ARG A 322 -2.83 -14.10 3.78
N ASN A 323 -1.99 -13.51 2.95
CA ASN A 323 -1.01 -14.25 2.15
C ASN A 323 0.42 -13.99 2.61
N GLU A 324 1.33 -14.78 2.06
CA GLU A 324 2.74 -14.66 2.37
C GLU A 324 3.28 -13.32 1.83
N VAL A 325 4.00 -12.61 2.68
CA VAL A 325 4.69 -11.37 2.33
C VAL A 325 6.19 -11.56 2.55
N SER A 326 6.97 -11.35 1.49
CA SER A 326 8.43 -11.46 1.53
C SER A 326 9.08 -10.14 1.08
N GLY A 327 10.00 -9.61 1.88
CA GLY A 327 10.77 -8.42 1.55
C GLY A 327 12.17 -8.41 2.15
N GLU A 328 12.88 -7.27 2.06
CA GLU A 328 14.16 -7.04 2.77
C GLU A 328 13.95 -6.01 3.90
N GLU A 329 13.46 -4.81 3.59
CA GLU A 329 13.31 -3.69 4.55
C GLU A 329 11.85 -3.17 4.61
N GLN A 330 11.36 -2.88 5.82
CA GLN A 330 10.00 -2.34 6.06
C GLN A 330 8.92 -3.25 5.48
N VAL A 331 8.86 -4.48 6.02
CA VAL A 331 7.96 -5.54 5.54
C VAL A 331 6.80 -5.70 6.51
N GLY A 332 5.58 -5.51 6.04
CA GLY A 332 4.35 -5.63 6.82
C GLY A 332 3.36 -6.61 6.20
N GLY A 333 2.71 -7.43 7.02
CA GLY A 333 1.66 -8.32 6.50
C GLY A 333 0.45 -7.57 5.92
N LEU A 334 0.21 -6.32 6.36
CA LEU A 334 -0.78 -5.42 5.77
C LEU A 334 -0.12 -4.21 5.11
N VAL A 335 0.71 -3.46 5.84
CA VAL A 335 1.32 -2.21 5.38
C VAL A 335 2.83 -2.24 5.54
N GLY A 336 3.61 -2.01 4.48
CA GLY A 336 5.08 -1.97 4.60
C GLY A 336 5.56 -0.80 5.47
N PHE A 337 5.16 0.40 5.10
CA PHE A 337 5.49 1.63 5.82
C PHE A 337 4.27 2.54 5.96
N SER A 338 3.98 3.00 7.18
CA SER A 338 2.91 3.97 7.44
C SER A 338 3.50 5.29 7.93
N ARG A 339 3.35 6.36 7.15
CA ARG A 339 3.82 7.71 7.47
C ARG A 339 2.67 8.67 7.54
N GLU A 340 2.36 9.15 8.74
CA GLU A 340 1.23 10.06 8.98
C GLU A 340 -0.11 9.47 8.48
N GLY A 341 -0.16 8.16 8.17
CA GLY A 341 -1.34 7.45 7.72
C GLY A 341 -1.94 6.58 8.83
N ASP A 342 -3.24 6.31 8.72
CA ASP A 342 -4.01 5.56 9.70
C ASP A 342 -4.27 4.13 9.23
N VAL A 343 -4.10 3.15 10.12
CA VAL A 343 -4.53 1.76 9.97
C VAL A 343 -5.54 1.46 11.08
N PHE A 344 -6.80 1.26 10.70
CA PHE A 344 -7.92 1.15 11.62
C PHE A 344 -8.77 -0.09 11.32
N ASP A 345 -9.18 -0.85 12.34
CA ASP A 345 -10.05 -2.03 12.20
C ASP A 345 -9.59 -2.99 11.07
N SER A 346 -8.28 -3.24 11.01
CA SER A 346 -7.64 -3.93 9.88
C SER A 346 -6.72 -5.04 10.38
N TYR A 347 -6.46 -6.05 9.53
CA TYR A 347 -5.66 -7.19 9.98
C TYR A 347 -4.87 -7.92 8.90
N ALA A 348 -3.83 -8.61 9.36
CA ALA A 348 -3.00 -9.49 8.54
C ALA A 348 -2.93 -10.90 9.15
N ALA A 349 -3.14 -11.92 8.33
CA ALA A 349 -3.11 -13.32 8.78
C ALA A 349 -2.06 -14.20 8.08
N GLY A 350 -1.38 -13.66 7.07
CA GLY A 350 -0.33 -14.39 6.34
C GLY A 350 1.03 -14.29 7.02
N ASP A 351 1.91 -15.26 6.76
CA ASP A 351 3.28 -15.26 7.28
C ASP A 351 4.10 -14.14 6.62
N VAL A 352 4.97 -13.50 7.40
CA VAL A 352 5.80 -12.37 6.96
C VAL A 352 7.27 -12.71 7.14
N THR A 353 8.05 -12.57 6.08
CA THR A 353 9.50 -12.77 6.08
C THR A 353 10.20 -11.50 5.58
N GLY A 354 11.18 -11.01 6.33
CA GLY A 354 12.04 -9.91 5.87
C GLY A 354 13.39 -9.90 6.58
N ASP A 355 14.20 -8.86 6.37
CA ASP A 355 15.48 -8.69 7.07
C ASP A 355 15.36 -7.61 8.17
N GLU A 356 14.94 -6.38 7.84
CA GLU A 356 14.89 -5.24 8.76
C GLU A 356 13.49 -4.61 8.88
N ARG A 357 13.05 -4.32 10.11
CA ARG A 357 11.73 -3.72 10.42
C ARG A 357 10.58 -4.53 9.84
N VAL A 358 10.46 -5.75 10.37
CA VAL A 358 9.50 -6.75 9.91
C VAL A 358 8.35 -6.83 10.91
N GLY A 359 7.14 -6.49 10.46
CA GLY A 359 5.92 -6.50 11.27
C GLY A 359 4.87 -7.43 10.73
N GLY A 360 4.16 -8.15 11.61
CA GLY A 360 3.03 -8.97 11.16
C GLY A 360 1.89 -8.15 10.55
N LEU A 361 1.68 -6.90 10.99
CA LEU A 361 0.73 -5.95 10.39
C LEU A 361 1.45 -4.82 9.64
N VAL A 362 2.36 -4.10 10.32
CA VAL A 362 3.03 -2.90 9.78
C VAL A 362 4.55 -3.03 9.90
N GLY A 363 5.32 -2.90 8.81
CA GLY A 363 6.78 -2.98 8.90
C GLY A 363 7.37 -1.86 9.79
N GLU A 364 7.11 -0.60 9.41
CA GLU A 364 7.43 0.57 10.24
C GLU A 364 6.25 1.54 10.35
N ASN A 365 5.86 1.85 11.58
CA ASN A 365 4.76 2.74 11.92
C ASN A 365 5.25 4.12 12.40
N ARG A 366 4.85 5.16 11.67
CA ARG A 366 4.98 6.59 12.01
C ARG A 366 3.62 7.31 11.92
N GLY A 367 2.54 6.54 11.97
CA GLY A 367 1.17 7.04 12.02
C GLY A 367 0.40 6.32 13.13
N ARG A 368 -0.89 6.07 12.91
CA ARG A 368 -1.78 5.49 13.91
C ARG A 368 -2.18 4.08 13.51
N VAL A 369 -2.01 3.12 14.42
CA VAL A 369 -2.52 1.75 14.32
C VAL A 369 -3.52 1.54 15.46
N GLU A 370 -4.76 1.21 15.11
CA GLU A 370 -5.90 1.16 16.02
C GLU A 370 -6.81 -0.01 15.72
N GLU A 371 -7.33 -0.68 16.76
CA GLU A 371 -8.32 -1.75 16.62
C GLU A 371 -7.89 -2.83 15.61
N SER A 372 -6.58 -3.06 15.49
CA SER A 372 -5.99 -3.83 14.40
C SER A 372 -5.12 -4.98 14.92
N TYR A 373 -4.95 -6.02 14.13
CA TYR A 373 -4.28 -7.22 14.61
C TYR A 373 -3.52 -8.04 13.57
N ALA A 374 -2.57 -8.83 14.06
CA ALA A 374 -1.79 -9.76 13.25
C ALA A 374 -1.78 -11.19 13.83
N GLU A 375 -1.90 -12.18 12.96
CA GLU A 375 -1.94 -13.61 13.34
C GLU A 375 -0.81 -14.46 12.73
N GLY A 376 -0.22 -14.01 11.62
CA GLY A 376 0.80 -14.75 10.88
C GLY A 376 2.15 -14.82 11.60
N THR A 377 2.96 -15.82 11.27
CA THR A 377 4.33 -15.96 11.78
C THR A 377 5.20 -14.85 11.19
N VAL A 378 6.04 -14.23 12.02
CA VAL A 378 6.95 -13.17 11.59
C VAL A 378 8.39 -13.63 11.78
N THR A 379 9.17 -13.60 10.69
CA THR A 379 10.60 -13.95 10.70
C THR A 379 11.41 -12.80 10.12
N GLY A 380 12.45 -12.37 10.84
CA GLY A 380 13.44 -11.45 10.28
C GLY A 380 14.77 -11.39 11.03
N ASP A 381 15.59 -10.40 10.71
CA ASP A 381 16.91 -10.18 11.31
C ASP A 381 16.83 -9.16 12.44
N ASP A 382 16.45 -7.91 12.14
CA ASP A 382 16.40 -6.78 13.07
C ASP A 382 15.02 -6.10 13.12
N ALA A 383 14.65 -5.61 14.31
CA ALA A 383 13.37 -4.98 14.62
C ALA A 383 12.18 -5.81 14.12
N VAL A 384 12.03 -7.02 14.68
CA VAL A 384 10.98 -7.98 14.30
C VAL A 384 9.85 -7.95 15.33
N GLY A 385 8.64 -7.60 14.89
CA GLY A 385 7.47 -7.51 15.77
C GLY A 385 6.26 -8.29 15.26
N GLY A 386 5.52 -8.91 16.18
CA GLY A 386 4.30 -9.62 15.80
C GLY A 386 3.22 -8.71 15.20
N LEU A 387 3.15 -7.44 15.62
CA LEU A 387 2.29 -6.42 14.99
C LEU A 387 3.11 -5.44 14.16
N ALA A 388 4.16 -4.85 14.74
CA ALA A 388 4.98 -3.86 14.04
C ALA A 388 6.48 -4.09 14.20
N GLY A 389 7.25 -4.01 13.12
CA GLY A 389 8.71 -4.11 13.23
C GLY A 389 9.28 -2.96 14.03
N ARG A 390 8.89 -1.74 13.65
CA ARG A 390 9.22 -0.50 14.37
C ARG A 390 8.00 0.37 14.62
N ASN A 391 7.93 0.98 15.79
CA ASN A 391 6.98 2.02 16.13
C ASN A 391 7.69 3.32 16.57
N GLY A 392 7.20 4.47 16.11
CA GLY A 392 7.76 5.77 16.46
C GLY A 392 8.78 6.28 15.46
N VAL A 393 9.40 7.42 15.78
CA VAL A 393 10.03 8.28 14.78
C VAL A 393 11.43 8.73 15.19
N VAL A 394 12.25 9.07 14.20
CA VAL A 394 13.63 9.57 14.40
C VAL A 394 13.68 11.11 14.32
N ARG A 395 12.61 11.79 13.86
CA ARG A 395 12.52 13.25 13.66
C ARG A 395 11.15 13.83 14.08
N VAL A 396 11.19 14.83 14.97
CA VAL A 396 10.06 15.62 15.50
C VAL A 396 9.04 16.11 14.45
N SER A 397 7.90 15.41 14.34
CA SER A 397 6.59 15.89 13.84
C SER A 397 5.57 14.77 13.66
N ASP A 398 6.03 13.52 13.63
CA ASP A 398 5.23 12.33 13.34
C ASP A 398 5.35 11.45 14.61
N ASP A 399 4.25 11.14 15.29
CA ASP A 399 4.26 10.26 16.47
C ASP A 399 3.70 8.88 16.03
N GLY A 400 4.42 7.80 16.33
CA GLY A 400 3.94 6.45 16.05
C GLY A 400 3.05 5.95 17.18
N GLU A 401 1.75 5.81 16.94
CA GLU A 401 0.77 5.33 17.93
C GLU A 401 0.30 3.92 17.57
N ILE A 402 0.40 2.99 18.51
CA ILE A 402 -0.27 1.69 18.47
C ILE A 402 -1.20 1.61 19.67
N ARG A 403 -2.48 1.33 19.43
CA ARG A 403 -3.40 1.06 20.53
C ARG A 403 -4.57 0.16 20.19
N ASP A 404 -5.18 -0.39 21.22
CA ASP A 404 -6.34 -1.29 21.09
C ASP A 404 -6.07 -2.43 20.10
N SER A 405 -4.81 -2.87 20.03
CA SER A 405 -4.27 -3.71 18.94
C SER A 405 -3.51 -4.91 19.50
N TYR A 406 -3.40 -5.98 18.71
CA TYR A 406 -2.78 -7.21 19.21
C TYR A 406 -2.11 -8.09 18.18
N ALA A 407 -1.18 -8.92 18.65
CA ALA A 407 -0.52 -9.93 17.84
C ALA A 407 -0.55 -11.32 18.49
N THR A 408 -0.75 -12.35 17.67
CA THR A 408 -0.81 -13.76 18.13
C THR A 408 0.19 -14.68 17.43
N GLY A 409 0.78 -14.21 16.33
CA GLY A 409 1.77 -14.96 15.55
C GLY A 409 3.11 -15.15 16.27
N MET A 410 3.79 -16.25 15.97
CA MET A 410 5.15 -16.50 16.48
C MET A 410 6.14 -15.51 15.85
N VAL A 411 7.09 -15.02 16.65
CA VAL A 411 8.12 -14.07 16.22
C VAL A 411 9.50 -14.69 16.34
N THR A 412 10.29 -14.65 15.26
CA THR A 412 11.69 -15.05 15.24
C THR A 412 12.55 -13.92 14.70
N GLY A 413 13.50 -13.43 15.51
CA GLY A 413 14.48 -12.40 15.13
C GLY A 413 15.92 -12.83 15.42
N ASN A 414 16.91 -12.07 14.94
CA ASN A 414 18.33 -12.27 15.27
C ASN A 414 18.95 -11.08 16.02
N GLU A 415 18.28 -9.93 16.08
CA GLU A 415 18.62 -8.76 16.90
C GLU A 415 17.46 -8.42 17.85
N ASP A 416 16.67 -7.38 17.57
CA ASP A 416 15.56 -6.98 18.42
C ASP A 416 14.25 -7.65 18.00
N ALA A 417 13.64 -8.41 18.91
CA ALA A 417 12.37 -9.11 18.68
C ALA A 417 11.35 -8.90 19.79
N GLY A 418 10.14 -8.52 19.41
CA GLY A 418 9.01 -8.33 20.32
C GLY A 418 7.75 -9.04 19.87
N GLY A 419 6.96 -9.57 20.81
CA GLY A 419 5.69 -10.21 20.47
C GLY A 419 4.68 -9.25 19.84
N LEU A 420 4.75 -7.95 20.15
CA LEU A 420 3.97 -6.88 19.51
C LEU A 420 4.87 -6.00 18.64
N VAL A 421 5.93 -5.43 19.21
CA VAL A 421 6.80 -4.46 18.52
C VAL A 421 8.28 -4.83 18.65
N GLY A 422 9.03 -4.86 17.55
CA GLY A 422 10.49 -5.09 17.60
C GLY A 422 11.23 -3.96 18.32
N ASP A 423 11.19 -2.77 17.72
CA ASP A 423 11.74 -1.51 18.27
C ASP A 423 10.64 -0.47 18.50
N ASN A 424 10.40 -0.11 19.76
CA ASN A 424 9.62 1.09 20.10
C ASN A 424 10.59 2.27 20.30
N GLY A 425 10.70 3.08 19.25
CA GLY A 425 11.65 4.18 19.14
C GLY A 425 11.21 5.46 19.85
N SER A 426 11.83 6.58 19.47
CA SER A 426 11.50 7.88 20.07
C SER A 426 10.08 8.30 19.71
N GLU A 427 9.34 8.81 20.69
CA GLU A 427 7.93 9.25 20.52
C GLU A 427 6.98 8.11 20.09
N GLY A 428 7.42 6.84 20.20
CA GLY A 428 6.56 5.68 20.01
C GLY A 428 5.65 5.44 21.22
N GLU A 429 4.34 5.39 20.99
CA GLU A 429 3.33 5.10 22.00
C GLU A 429 2.68 3.73 21.75
N ILE A 430 2.61 2.91 22.78
CA ILE A 430 1.89 1.64 22.80
C ILE A 430 0.92 1.67 23.98
N THR A 431 -0.38 1.62 23.72
CA THR A 431 -1.42 1.67 24.75
C THR A 431 -2.45 0.55 24.56
N THR A 432 -3.04 0.01 25.62
CA THR A 432 -4.18 -0.95 25.52
C THR A 432 -3.97 -2.08 24.52
N SER A 433 -2.74 -2.62 24.45
CA SER A 433 -2.34 -3.56 23.41
C SER A 433 -1.69 -4.81 24.00
N TYR A 434 -1.70 -5.91 23.25
CA TYR A 434 -1.18 -7.17 23.79
C TYR A 434 -0.59 -8.14 22.76
N ALA A 435 0.29 -9.02 23.24
CA ALA A 435 0.87 -10.08 22.45
C ALA A 435 0.77 -11.45 23.13
N THR A 436 0.48 -12.47 22.36
CA THR A 436 0.37 -13.86 22.84
C THR A 436 1.28 -14.84 22.12
N GLY A 437 1.88 -14.43 21.01
CA GLY A 437 2.82 -15.23 20.23
C GLY A 437 4.15 -15.43 20.96
N ASN A 438 4.74 -16.62 20.79
CA ASN A 438 6.07 -16.90 21.34
C ASN A 438 7.13 -16.10 20.58
N VAL A 439 8.17 -15.68 21.31
CA VAL A 439 9.27 -14.87 20.78
C VAL A 439 10.58 -15.63 20.92
N THR A 440 11.33 -15.71 19.83
CA THR A 440 12.71 -16.23 19.83
C THR A 440 13.64 -15.19 19.22
N SER A 441 14.71 -14.80 19.93
CA SER A 441 15.79 -13.98 19.35
C SER A 441 17.18 -14.38 19.84
N ASP A 442 18.10 -14.56 18.90
CA ASP A 442 19.52 -14.86 19.18
C ASP A 442 20.37 -13.58 19.41
N GLY A 443 19.71 -12.43 19.60
CA GLY A 443 20.29 -11.10 19.46
C GLY A 443 20.42 -10.25 20.72
N PHE A 444 20.21 -8.94 20.54
CA PHE A 444 20.37 -7.95 21.59
C PHE A 444 19.18 -7.91 22.56
N GLY A 445 17.94 -7.84 22.05
CA GLY A 445 16.74 -7.69 22.87
C GLY A 445 15.62 -8.66 22.49
N ALA A 446 15.07 -9.36 23.48
CA ALA A 446 13.91 -10.23 23.29
C ALA A 446 12.83 -9.93 24.35
N GLY A 447 11.65 -9.50 23.91
CA GLY A 447 10.55 -9.16 24.81
C GLY A 447 9.22 -9.78 24.40
N GLY A 448 8.43 -10.21 25.39
CA GLY A 448 7.10 -10.77 25.09
C GLY A 448 6.13 -9.77 24.47
N LEU A 449 6.32 -8.46 24.72
CA LEU A 449 5.61 -7.36 24.06
C LEU A 449 6.54 -6.56 23.16
N VAL A 450 7.66 -6.07 23.69
CA VAL A 450 8.57 -5.17 22.98
C VAL A 450 10.02 -5.65 23.08
N GLY A 451 10.74 -5.77 21.96
CA GLY A 451 12.16 -6.13 21.98
C GLY A 451 13.00 -5.07 22.67
N THR A 452 13.05 -3.89 22.04
CA THR A 452 13.73 -2.70 22.56
C THR A 452 12.74 -1.55 22.72
N ASN A 453 12.72 -0.93 23.90
CA ASN A 453 12.03 0.32 24.17
C ASN A 453 13.07 1.37 24.51
N SER A 454 13.53 2.12 23.52
CA SER A 454 14.63 3.07 23.72
C SER A 454 14.46 4.34 22.91
N SER A 455 14.98 5.44 23.45
CA SER A 455 14.92 6.73 22.79
C SER A 455 16.27 7.35 22.54
N GLY A 456 16.29 8.20 21.51
CA GLY A 456 17.31 9.23 21.34
C GLY A 456 16.99 10.46 22.18
N SER A 457 16.05 11.30 21.72
CA SER A 457 15.77 12.63 22.32
C SER A 457 14.44 12.73 23.10
N SER A 458 13.58 11.71 23.03
CA SER A 458 12.21 11.69 23.59
C SER A 458 11.78 10.24 23.90
N SER A 459 11.51 9.91 25.17
CA SER A 459 11.22 8.56 25.67
C SER A 459 9.99 7.88 25.02
N GLY A 460 10.15 6.65 24.53
CA GLY A 460 9.03 5.78 24.11
C GLY A 460 8.18 5.31 25.30
N ASN A 461 6.88 5.16 25.10
CA ASN A 461 5.90 4.90 26.17
C ASN A 461 5.09 3.62 25.93
N ILE A 462 5.06 2.75 26.93
CA ILE A 462 4.23 1.55 26.97
C ILE A 462 3.29 1.66 28.17
N LEU A 463 1.99 1.69 27.89
CA LEU A 463 0.94 1.89 28.88
C LEU A 463 -0.13 0.80 28.75
N GLN A 464 -0.64 0.29 29.88
CA GLN A 464 -1.86 -0.53 29.90
C GLN A 464 -1.80 -1.70 28.91
N SER A 465 -0.73 -2.47 28.91
CA SER A 465 -0.44 -3.47 27.87
C SER A 465 0.13 -4.76 28.47
N TYR A 466 0.00 -5.90 27.78
CA TYR A 466 0.42 -7.19 28.35
C TYR A 466 0.96 -8.21 27.36
N ALA A 467 1.77 -9.15 27.87
CA ALA A 467 2.34 -10.25 27.10
C ALA A 467 2.11 -11.62 27.75
N MET A 468 1.83 -12.62 26.92
CA MET A 468 1.58 -14.00 27.36
C MET A 468 2.46 -15.06 26.71
N GLY A 469 3.12 -14.75 25.59
CA GLY A 469 3.96 -15.70 24.87
C GLY A 469 5.26 -16.02 25.61
N ASP A 470 5.77 -17.24 25.43
CA ASP A 470 7.09 -17.62 25.95
C ASP A 470 8.19 -16.87 25.19
N VAL A 471 9.22 -16.43 25.91
CA VAL A 471 10.35 -15.67 25.36
C VAL A 471 11.64 -16.46 25.52
N VAL A 472 12.33 -16.69 24.42
CA VAL A 472 13.65 -17.32 24.37
C VAL A 472 14.64 -16.36 23.74
N GLY A 473 15.77 -16.09 24.39
CA GLY A 473 16.85 -15.37 23.72
C GLY A 473 18.22 -15.41 24.37
N ASP A 474 19.19 -14.73 23.77
CA ASP A 474 20.59 -14.78 24.20
C ASP A 474 20.94 -13.71 25.25
N ALA A 475 20.55 -12.45 25.03
CA ALA A 475 20.78 -11.32 25.94
C ALA A 475 19.56 -10.37 26.04
N HIS A 476 19.46 -9.61 27.13
CA HIS A 476 18.38 -8.66 27.45
C HIS A 476 16.99 -9.23 27.17
N VAL A 477 16.64 -10.26 27.93
CA VAL A 477 15.40 -11.03 27.74
C VAL A 477 14.42 -10.73 28.86
N GLY A 478 13.27 -10.18 28.50
CA GLY A 478 12.19 -9.85 29.44
C GLY A 478 10.85 -10.46 29.05
N GLY A 479 10.05 -10.84 30.05
CA GLY A 479 8.69 -11.33 29.78
C GLY A 479 7.79 -10.30 29.09
N LEU A 480 8.05 -9.00 29.28
CA LEU A 480 7.36 -7.90 28.59
C LEU A 480 8.31 -7.14 27.66
N VAL A 481 9.39 -6.59 28.20
CA VAL A 481 10.36 -5.77 27.44
C VAL A 481 11.76 -6.35 27.57
N GLY A 482 12.44 -6.58 26.46
CA GLY A 482 13.83 -7.05 26.47
C GLY A 482 14.77 -6.02 27.06
N PHE A 483 14.94 -4.91 26.35
CA PHE A 483 15.74 -3.76 26.79
C PHE A 483 14.88 -2.51 26.94
N ASN A 484 14.84 -1.93 28.14
CA ASN A 484 14.26 -0.61 28.37
C ASN A 484 15.41 0.41 28.56
N GLY A 485 15.56 1.33 27.61
CA GLY A 485 16.43 2.48 27.77
C GLY A 485 15.79 3.51 28.69
N ASP A 486 15.62 4.73 28.20
CA ASP A 486 14.97 5.84 28.88
C ASP A 486 13.43 5.85 28.75
N GLY A 487 12.85 4.76 28.23
CA GLY A 487 11.41 4.61 28.03
C GLY A 487 10.60 4.45 29.32
N THR A 488 9.29 4.69 29.22
CA THR A 488 8.32 4.51 30.30
C THR A 488 7.51 3.25 30.08
N VAL A 489 7.38 2.44 31.14
CA VAL A 489 6.54 1.24 31.18
C VAL A 489 5.59 1.34 32.37
N SER A 490 4.28 1.39 32.11
CA SER A 490 3.31 1.59 33.18
C SER A 490 2.04 0.77 32.99
N GLU A 491 1.49 0.28 34.10
CA GLU A 491 0.23 -0.46 34.11
C GLU A 491 0.27 -1.70 33.20
N THR A 492 1.38 -2.45 33.24
CA THR A 492 1.62 -3.58 32.32
C THR A 492 1.78 -4.91 33.04
N TYR A 493 1.65 -6.03 32.33
CA TYR A 493 2.04 -7.31 32.90
C TYR A 493 2.55 -8.37 31.90
N ALA A 494 3.33 -9.33 32.41
CA ALA A 494 3.80 -10.49 31.64
C ALA A 494 3.52 -11.83 32.34
N THR A 495 3.21 -12.86 31.54
CA THR A 495 2.88 -14.21 32.04
C THR A 495 3.60 -15.34 31.32
N GLY A 496 4.32 -15.07 30.22
CA GLY A 496 5.07 -16.09 29.49
C GLY A 496 6.31 -16.60 30.24
N GLY A 497 6.73 -17.82 29.93
CA GLY A 497 8.01 -18.38 30.38
C GLY A 497 9.19 -17.64 29.78
N VAL A 498 10.25 -17.42 30.56
CA VAL A 498 11.44 -16.70 30.07
C VAL A 498 12.67 -17.61 30.14
N THR A 499 13.34 -17.80 29.00
CA THR A 499 14.59 -18.57 28.90
C THR A 499 15.67 -17.72 28.26
N ALA A 500 16.78 -17.48 28.97
CA ALA A 500 17.81 -16.56 28.52
C ALA A 500 19.25 -16.98 28.86
N GLY A 501 20.21 -16.40 28.15
CA GLY A 501 21.64 -16.45 28.47
C GLY A 501 22.04 -15.42 29.53
N ASP A 502 22.10 -14.14 29.16
CA ASP A 502 22.51 -13.00 30.00
C ASP A 502 21.40 -11.93 30.11
N PHE A 503 21.42 -11.09 31.16
CA PHE A 503 20.44 -10.01 31.42
C PHE A 503 18.97 -10.46 31.28
N VAL A 504 18.48 -11.17 32.28
CA VAL A 504 17.15 -11.79 32.25
C VAL A 504 16.25 -11.23 33.35
N GLY A 505 14.98 -10.99 33.02
CA GLY A 505 13.97 -10.59 33.99
C GLY A 505 12.58 -11.11 33.68
N GLY A 506 11.80 -11.34 34.73
CA GLY A 506 10.41 -11.79 34.58
C GLY A 506 9.50 -10.78 33.86
N LEU A 507 9.81 -9.48 33.96
CA LEU A 507 9.12 -8.41 33.23
C LEU A 507 10.06 -7.69 32.25
N ILE A 508 11.19 -7.18 32.76
CA ILE A 508 12.15 -6.36 32.02
C ILE A 508 13.52 -7.02 32.08
N GLY A 509 14.16 -7.25 30.94
CA GLY A 509 15.50 -7.85 30.86
C GLY A 509 16.59 -6.92 31.40
N ASP A 510 16.66 -5.69 30.89
CA ASP A 510 17.53 -4.62 31.40
C ASP A 510 16.85 -3.25 31.35
N ASN A 511 17.22 -2.36 32.28
CA ASN A 511 16.64 -1.02 32.40
C ASN A 511 17.72 0.06 32.64
N ILE A 512 17.88 0.99 31.69
CA ILE A 512 18.88 2.07 31.76
C ILE A 512 18.19 3.43 31.72
N ASP A 513 18.06 4.07 32.89
CA ASP A 513 17.45 5.40 33.06
C ASP A 513 15.94 5.49 32.79
N GLY A 514 15.29 4.40 32.37
CA GLY A 514 13.85 4.29 32.19
C GLY A 514 13.05 4.10 33.48
N SER A 515 11.73 4.31 33.38
CA SER A 515 10.80 4.28 34.51
C SER A 515 9.79 3.15 34.36
N ILE A 516 9.70 2.30 35.39
CA ILE A 516 8.71 1.23 35.47
C ILE A 516 7.80 1.47 36.67
N THR A 517 6.49 1.54 36.43
CA THR A 517 5.48 1.81 37.46
C THR A 517 4.28 0.87 37.33
N ALA A 518 3.68 0.47 38.46
CA ALA A 518 2.46 -0.35 38.47
C ALA A 518 2.49 -1.51 37.45
N SER A 519 3.60 -2.25 37.39
CA SER A 519 3.80 -3.27 36.35
C SER A 519 4.30 -4.56 36.97
N TYR A 520 3.80 -5.69 36.48
CA TYR A 520 3.83 -6.96 37.22
C TYR A 520 4.21 -8.16 36.36
N TRP A 521 4.85 -9.18 36.93
CA TRP A 521 5.03 -10.47 36.25
C TRP A 521 4.65 -11.64 37.13
N ASP A 522 4.24 -12.74 36.50
CA ASP A 522 3.98 -13.99 37.20
C ASP A 522 5.30 -14.76 37.41
N THR A 523 5.73 -14.83 38.66
CA THR A 523 6.99 -15.48 39.09
C THR A 523 7.00 -17.00 38.84
N ALA A 524 5.83 -17.64 38.87
CA ALA A 524 5.74 -19.09 38.69
C ALA A 524 5.76 -19.49 37.21
N SER A 525 5.07 -18.74 36.35
CA SER A 525 5.04 -19.04 34.91
C SER A 525 6.32 -18.57 34.20
N SER A 526 6.83 -17.37 34.54
CA SER A 526 8.12 -16.87 34.01
C SER A 526 9.30 -17.75 34.43
N GLY A 527 9.21 -18.39 35.59
CA GLY A 527 10.30 -19.14 36.20
C GLY A 527 11.38 -18.25 36.86
N LEU A 528 11.08 -16.96 37.07
CA LEU A 528 12.03 -15.96 37.55
C LEU A 528 11.50 -15.22 38.80
N ASP A 529 12.37 -15.11 39.80
CA ASP A 529 12.12 -14.38 41.05
C ASP A 529 12.56 -12.90 40.96
N GLU A 530 13.27 -12.50 39.91
CA GLU A 530 13.86 -11.16 39.74
C GLU A 530 13.57 -10.56 38.35
N SER A 531 13.64 -9.23 38.26
CA SER A 531 13.46 -8.43 37.04
C SER A 531 14.18 -7.09 37.19
N ALA A 532 14.59 -6.45 36.09
CA ALA A 532 15.21 -5.12 36.13
C ALA A 532 14.24 -4.01 36.58
N GLY A 533 12.93 -4.29 36.56
CA GLY A 533 11.87 -3.42 37.05
C GLY A 533 10.54 -4.16 37.24
N GLY A 534 9.60 -3.51 37.91
CA GLY A 534 8.27 -4.06 38.22
C GLY A 534 8.20 -4.85 39.54
N GLU A 535 7.07 -5.52 39.77
CA GLU A 535 6.81 -6.36 40.93
C GLU A 535 6.40 -7.79 40.54
N GLY A 536 7.11 -8.78 41.10
CA GLY A 536 6.82 -10.18 40.87
C GLY A 536 5.72 -10.67 41.81
N LEU A 537 4.67 -11.26 41.23
CA LEU A 537 3.54 -11.80 41.97
C LEU A 537 3.41 -13.31 41.71
N ALA A 538 2.74 -14.02 42.62
CA ALA A 538 2.34 -15.40 42.36
C ALA A 538 1.16 -15.43 41.39
N THR A 539 1.02 -16.52 40.63
CA THR A 539 -0.12 -16.74 39.73
C THR A 539 -1.47 -16.46 40.38
N SER A 540 -1.68 -16.92 41.62
CA SER A 540 -2.95 -16.71 42.32
C SER A 540 -3.23 -15.27 42.72
N GLU A 541 -2.21 -14.41 42.79
CA GLU A 541 -2.33 -12.99 43.14
C GLU A 541 -2.70 -12.15 41.91
N MET A 542 -2.33 -12.62 40.71
CA MET A 542 -2.64 -11.96 39.43
C MET A 542 -3.95 -12.42 38.79
N GLN A 543 -4.69 -13.34 39.42
CA GLN A 543 -5.88 -13.95 38.81
C GLN A 543 -7.15 -13.71 39.63
N GLY A 544 -8.28 -13.66 38.94
CA GLY A 544 -9.58 -13.48 39.58
C GLY A 544 -9.68 -12.20 40.40
N PRO A 545 -10.51 -12.19 41.46
CA PRO A 545 -10.68 -11.02 42.31
C PRO A 545 -9.43 -10.61 43.10
N GLU A 546 -8.40 -11.48 43.19
CA GLU A 546 -7.17 -11.13 43.88
C GLU A 546 -6.36 -10.11 43.08
N ALA A 547 -6.48 -10.11 41.75
CA ALA A 547 -5.80 -9.16 40.86
C ALA A 547 -6.13 -7.71 41.22
N GLU A 548 -7.41 -7.39 41.50
CA GLU A 548 -7.84 -6.05 41.94
C GLU A 548 -7.11 -5.53 43.20
N SER A 549 -6.68 -6.43 44.07
CA SER A 549 -6.02 -6.06 45.33
C SER A 549 -4.49 -6.04 45.25
N ASN A 550 -3.91 -6.87 44.39
CA ASN A 550 -2.46 -7.01 44.25
C ASN A 550 -1.89 -6.20 43.09
N MET A 551 -2.72 -5.84 42.10
CA MET A 551 -2.36 -4.99 40.96
C MET A 551 -3.05 -3.63 41.10
N ASP A 552 -2.96 -3.03 42.28
CA ASP A 552 -3.75 -1.84 42.69
C ASP A 552 -3.44 -0.56 41.90
N GLY A 553 -2.39 -0.59 41.07
CA GLY A 553 -2.11 0.47 40.10
C GLY A 553 -2.96 0.41 38.82
N PHE A 554 -3.69 -0.69 38.57
CA PHE A 554 -4.56 -0.84 37.40
C PHE A 554 -5.94 -0.21 37.64
N ASP A 555 -6.51 0.40 36.60
CA ASP A 555 -7.90 0.86 36.60
C ASP A 555 -8.87 -0.28 36.23
N PHE A 556 -9.35 -1.01 37.24
CA PHE A 556 -10.37 -2.05 37.11
C PHE A 556 -11.81 -1.51 36.98
N GLU A 557 -12.01 -0.18 36.97
CA GLU A 557 -13.32 0.42 36.71
C GLU A 557 -13.55 0.68 35.22
N ASN A 558 -12.48 0.99 34.45
CA ASN A 558 -12.61 1.45 33.07
C ASN A 558 -11.70 0.78 32.03
N VAL A 559 -10.61 0.12 32.42
CA VAL A 559 -9.60 -0.41 31.48
C VAL A 559 -9.47 -1.92 31.58
N TRP A 560 -9.30 -2.43 32.80
CA TRP A 560 -9.01 -3.84 33.04
C TRP A 560 -10.22 -4.57 33.60
N ASN A 561 -10.45 -5.78 33.10
CA ASN A 561 -11.43 -6.71 33.65
C ASN A 561 -10.76 -7.85 34.38
N THR A 562 -11.29 -8.21 35.55
CA THR A 562 -10.88 -9.45 36.22
C THR A 562 -11.49 -10.67 35.53
N THR A 563 -10.65 -11.65 35.23
CA THR A 563 -11.06 -12.94 34.68
C THR A 563 -10.69 -14.08 35.63
N PRO A 564 -11.20 -15.30 35.46
CA PRO A 564 -10.67 -16.46 36.18
C PRO A 564 -9.19 -16.76 35.89
N ALA A 565 -8.66 -16.23 34.79
CA ALA A 565 -7.25 -16.20 34.44
C ALA A 565 -6.69 -14.79 34.76
N TYR A 566 -5.89 -14.21 33.88
CA TYR A 566 -5.28 -12.88 34.05
C TYR A 566 -6.22 -11.75 33.59
N PRO A 567 -5.99 -10.48 34.02
CA PRO A 567 -6.81 -9.36 33.60
C PRO A 567 -6.77 -9.13 32.09
N GLU A 568 -7.89 -8.82 31.46
CA GLU A 568 -8.00 -8.56 30.01
C GLU A 568 -8.76 -7.26 29.72
N PHE A 569 -8.69 -6.77 28.49
CA PHE A 569 -9.49 -5.63 28.01
C PHE A 569 -10.95 -6.06 27.75
N ASP A 570 -11.88 -5.10 27.71
CA ASP A 570 -13.33 -5.32 27.49
C ASP A 570 -13.69 -5.76 26.05
#